data_AF-A0A1F8GKM8-F1
#
_entry.id   AF-A0A1F8GKM8-F1
#
_cell.length_a   1.000
_cell.length_b   1.000
_cell.length_c   1.000
_cell.angle_alpha   90.00
_cell.angle_beta   90.00
_cell.angle_gamma   90.00
#
_symmetry.space_group_name_H-M   'P 1'
#
loop_
_entity.id
_entity.type
_entity.pdbx_description
1 polymer ?
#
loop_
_entity_poly.entity_id
_entity_poly.type
_entity_poly.pdbx_seq_one_letter_code
_entity_poly.pdbx_strand_id
1 'polypeptide(L)'
;MSEENLPARIFEETHSTFRPISEGAEKWLHRPIQCLDHGFVYLVDYMGCDESIAQAARVSYGKGTKKVNEDRGLIRYLRRHLHTTPSEMVEFKFHCKMPIFVARQWIRHRTANVNEYSGRYSKMLDEFYLPEPAVLKKQSADNRQGRSENLSEEDQRFVLGLLKAEYNSQYRTYKRFIDDVGLAKELSRIGLSVANYTQWYWKIDLHNLLHFLRLRLDTHAQYEIRVFGEAMARIIKDAMPISYGAFEDYQLYALSFSRLELDILSQNQWPMDMPRLSAILERGIVNKRERSEFLDKLKRLNFVA
;
A
#
# COMPACT_ATOMS: atom_id res chain seq x y z
N MET A 1 9.65 -10.86 -14.00
CA MET A 1 10.22 -12.03 -13.29
C MET A 1 9.92 -13.26 -14.13
N SER A 2 10.83 -14.23 -14.24
CA SER A 2 10.48 -15.54 -14.81
C SER A 2 9.46 -16.23 -13.89
N GLU A 3 8.57 -17.07 -14.45
CA GLU A 3 7.54 -17.80 -13.68
C GLU A 3 8.13 -18.66 -12.56
N GLU A 4 9.38 -19.11 -12.71
CA GLU A 4 10.13 -19.89 -11.73
C GLU A 4 10.34 -19.19 -10.38
N ASN A 5 10.15 -17.88 -10.30
CA ASN A 5 10.33 -17.10 -9.07
C ASN A 5 9.00 -16.74 -8.36
N LEU A 6 7.87 -17.29 -8.80
CA LEU A 6 6.56 -17.03 -8.18
C LEU A 6 6.29 -18.00 -7.01
N PRO A 7 5.63 -17.55 -5.92
CA PRO A 7 5.20 -18.43 -4.84
C PRO A 7 4.29 -19.55 -5.35
N ALA A 8 4.27 -20.71 -4.69
CA ALA A 8 3.37 -21.81 -5.06
C ALA A 8 1.90 -21.37 -5.01
N ARG A 9 1.07 -21.95 -5.89
CA ARG A 9 -0.36 -21.66 -5.94
C ARG A 9 -1.11 -22.53 -4.94
N ILE A 10 -2.06 -21.96 -4.21
CA ILE A 10 -2.86 -22.67 -3.20
C ILE A 10 -3.95 -23.54 -3.86
N PHE A 11 -4.50 -23.09 -4.98
CA PHE A 11 -5.55 -23.78 -5.73
C PHE A 11 -5.17 -23.88 -7.21
N GLU A 12 -5.13 -25.08 -7.79
CA GLU A 12 -4.69 -25.30 -9.18
C GLU A 12 -5.83 -25.61 -10.16
N GLU A 13 -7.07 -25.64 -9.69
CA GLU A 13 -8.22 -25.88 -10.55
C GLU A 13 -8.37 -24.79 -11.61
N THR A 14 -8.58 -25.20 -12.86
CA THR A 14 -8.74 -24.30 -14.01
C THR A 14 -10.07 -24.52 -14.70
N HIS A 15 -10.65 -23.44 -15.21
CA HIS A 15 -11.92 -23.46 -15.93
C HIS A 15 -11.85 -22.54 -17.15
N SER A 16 -12.59 -22.88 -18.21
CA SER A 16 -12.77 -22.02 -19.38
C SER A 16 -13.79 -20.90 -19.09
N THR A 17 -13.54 -19.68 -19.57
CA THR A 17 -14.39 -18.52 -19.31
C THR A 17 -14.53 -17.63 -20.55
N PHE A 18 -15.69 -16.98 -20.70
CA PHE A 18 -15.91 -15.90 -21.69
C PHE A 18 -15.47 -14.52 -21.18
N ARG A 19 -15.16 -14.40 -19.87
CA ARG A 19 -14.70 -13.15 -19.27
C ARG A 19 -13.36 -12.73 -19.89
N PRO A 20 -13.09 -11.40 -20.02
CA PRO A 20 -11.75 -10.92 -20.32
C PRO A 20 -10.73 -11.45 -19.30
N ILE A 21 -9.55 -11.83 -19.79
CA ILE A 21 -8.49 -12.43 -18.98
C ILE A 21 -7.30 -11.47 -18.95
N SER A 22 -6.79 -11.18 -17.75
CA SER A 22 -5.49 -10.55 -17.58
C SER A 22 -4.46 -11.65 -17.33
N GLU A 23 -3.58 -11.92 -18.30
CA GLU A 23 -2.53 -12.94 -18.16
C GLU A 23 -1.64 -12.68 -16.93
N GLY A 24 -1.38 -11.41 -16.62
CA GLY A 24 -0.64 -11.03 -15.43
C GLY A 24 -1.39 -11.33 -14.14
N ALA A 25 -2.70 -11.07 -14.09
CA ALA A 25 -3.52 -11.42 -12.92
C ALA A 25 -3.63 -12.93 -12.73
N GLU A 26 -3.80 -13.69 -13.82
CA GLU A 26 -3.84 -15.16 -13.81
C GLU A 26 -2.57 -15.74 -13.20
N LYS A 27 -1.39 -15.17 -13.48
CA LYS A 27 -0.13 -15.62 -12.86
C LYS A 27 -0.19 -15.56 -11.34
N TRP A 28 -0.78 -14.51 -10.78
CA TRP A 28 -0.84 -14.23 -9.33
C TRP A 28 -2.03 -14.85 -8.60
N LEU A 29 -3.07 -15.33 -9.29
CA LEU A 29 -4.23 -15.95 -8.65
C LEU A 29 -3.79 -17.04 -7.67
N HIS A 30 -4.25 -16.91 -6.43
CA HIS A 30 -4.02 -17.85 -5.33
C HIS A 30 -2.54 -18.09 -4.97
N ARG A 31 -1.63 -17.18 -5.31
CA ARG A 31 -0.21 -17.24 -4.91
C ARG A 31 0.09 -16.26 -3.77
N PRO A 32 0.29 -16.73 -2.53
CA PRO A 32 0.60 -15.88 -1.38
C PRO A 32 1.99 -15.26 -1.50
N ILE A 33 2.02 -13.93 -1.50
CA ILE A 33 3.22 -13.15 -1.24
C ILE A 33 3.32 -13.02 0.28
N GLN A 34 4.36 -13.60 0.87
CA GLN A 34 4.66 -13.48 2.28
C GLN A 34 4.91 -12.01 2.65
N CYS A 35 4.28 -11.55 3.73
CA CYS A 35 4.44 -10.20 4.28
C CYS A 35 4.75 -10.30 5.78
N LEU A 36 5.83 -9.65 6.22
CA LEU A 36 6.29 -9.74 7.62
C LEU A 36 6.55 -11.22 8.02
N ASP A 37 6.50 -11.52 9.32
CA ASP A 37 6.78 -12.83 9.90
C ASP A 37 5.68 -13.89 9.66
N HIS A 38 4.40 -13.50 9.67
CA HIS A 38 3.26 -14.43 9.54
C HIS A 38 2.18 -14.00 8.54
N GLY A 39 2.31 -12.80 7.97
CA GLY A 39 1.32 -12.21 7.09
C GLY A 39 1.46 -12.62 5.63
N PHE A 40 0.44 -12.31 4.85
CA PHE A 40 0.48 -12.49 3.39
C PHE A 40 -0.54 -11.61 2.69
N VAL A 41 -0.37 -11.49 1.37
CA VAL A 41 -1.39 -11.05 0.42
C VAL A 41 -1.43 -12.03 -0.73
N TYR A 42 -2.62 -12.43 -1.17
CA TYR A 42 -2.79 -13.00 -2.51
C TYR A 42 -4.06 -12.52 -3.20
N LEU A 43 -4.01 -12.56 -4.53
CA LEU A 43 -5.16 -12.29 -5.38
C LEU A 43 -6.11 -13.49 -5.35
N VAL A 44 -7.34 -13.26 -4.94
CA VAL A 44 -8.40 -14.28 -4.88
C VAL A 44 -9.19 -14.29 -6.18
N ASP A 45 -9.48 -13.11 -6.72
CA ASP A 45 -10.29 -12.94 -7.92
C ASP A 45 -10.07 -11.54 -8.50
N TYR A 46 -10.39 -11.37 -9.78
CA TYR A 46 -10.38 -10.07 -10.43
C TYR A 46 -11.48 -9.99 -11.49
N MET A 47 -11.84 -8.77 -11.86
CA MET A 47 -12.77 -8.49 -12.95
C MET A 47 -12.17 -7.42 -13.86
N GLY A 48 -12.01 -7.76 -15.14
CA GLY A 48 -11.51 -6.86 -16.16
C GLY A 48 -9.98 -6.83 -16.29
N CYS A 49 -9.52 -6.09 -17.29
CA CYS A 49 -8.12 -5.92 -17.68
C CYS A 49 -7.94 -4.51 -18.28
N ASP A 50 -6.72 -4.15 -18.73
CA ASP A 50 -6.47 -2.81 -19.30
C ASP A 50 -7.41 -2.50 -20.49
N GLU A 51 -7.71 -3.49 -21.32
CA GLU A 51 -8.66 -3.40 -22.43
C GLU A 51 -10.09 -3.10 -21.95
N SER A 52 -10.46 -3.56 -20.75
CA SER A 52 -11.78 -3.28 -20.15
C SER A 52 -11.94 -1.79 -19.82
N ILE A 53 -10.85 -1.12 -19.43
CA ILE A 53 -10.83 0.33 -19.18
C ILE A 53 -11.02 1.09 -20.50
N ALA A 54 -10.27 0.71 -21.53
CA ALA A 54 -10.38 1.33 -22.85
C ALA A 54 -11.78 1.10 -23.46
N GLN A 55 -12.35 -0.10 -23.29
CA GLN A 55 -13.72 -0.41 -23.68
C GLN A 55 -14.72 0.49 -22.95
N ALA A 56 -14.64 0.59 -21.62
CA ALA A 56 -15.54 1.41 -20.82
C ALA A 56 -15.48 2.89 -21.23
N ALA A 57 -14.28 3.42 -21.46
CA ALA A 57 -14.09 4.79 -21.91
C ALA A 57 -14.67 5.05 -23.32
N ARG A 58 -14.58 4.08 -24.23
CA ARG A 58 -15.07 4.21 -25.61
C ARG A 58 -16.59 4.12 -25.75
N VAL A 59 -17.32 3.62 -24.75
CA VAL A 59 -18.79 3.72 -24.73
C VAL A 59 -19.22 5.19 -24.86
N SER A 60 -18.41 6.13 -24.36
CA SER A 60 -18.63 7.57 -24.51
C SER A 60 -18.35 8.11 -25.92
N TYR A 61 -17.63 7.39 -26.78
CA TYR A 61 -17.16 7.86 -28.10
C TYR A 61 -17.69 7.06 -29.30
N GLY A 62 -18.40 5.93 -29.08
CA GLY A 62 -18.95 5.09 -30.15
C GLY A 62 -17.97 4.02 -30.67
N LYS A 63 -18.46 3.12 -31.53
CA LYS A 63 -17.70 1.96 -32.09
C LYS A 63 -16.56 2.41 -33.01
N GLY A 64 -15.38 2.69 -32.46
CA GLY A 64 -14.13 2.87 -33.21
C GLY A 64 -13.31 1.58 -33.31
N THR A 65 -12.50 1.45 -34.36
CA THR A 65 -11.57 0.33 -34.62
C THR A 65 -10.58 0.10 -33.47
N LYS A 66 -10.29 -1.17 -33.17
CA LYS A 66 -9.41 -1.61 -32.08
C LYS A 66 -7.95 -1.67 -32.54
N LYS A 67 -7.05 -0.86 -31.96
CA LYS A 67 -5.59 -1.09 -32.03
C LYS A 67 -4.96 -0.94 -30.64
N VAL A 68 -4.09 -1.88 -30.26
CA VAL A 68 -3.40 -1.91 -28.94
C VAL A 68 -2.65 -0.60 -28.62
N ASN A 69 -2.00 0.01 -29.61
CA ASN A 69 -1.32 1.30 -29.42
C ASN A 69 -2.29 2.46 -29.10
N GLU A 70 -3.52 2.40 -29.61
CA GLU A 70 -4.56 3.39 -29.30
C GLU A 70 -5.07 3.21 -27.87
N ASP A 71 -5.19 1.96 -27.38
CA ASP A 71 -5.62 1.65 -26.01
C ASP A 71 -4.62 2.18 -24.98
N ARG A 72 -3.31 1.96 -25.20
CA ARG A 72 -2.26 2.52 -24.34
C ARG A 72 -2.32 4.05 -24.28
N GLY A 73 -2.47 4.70 -25.44
CA GLY A 73 -2.58 6.15 -25.52
C GLY A 73 -3.80 6.67 -24.75
N LEU A 74 -4.95 6.03 -24.93
CA LEU A 74 -6.21 6.37 -24.27
C LEU A 74 -6.11 6.21 -22.75
N ILE A 75 -5.66 5.06 -22.23
CA ILE A 75 -5.56 4.80 -20.79
C ILE A 75 -4.64 5.83 -20.12
N ARG A 76 -3.51 6.14 -20.75
CA ARG A 76 -2.58 7.17 -20.26
C ARG A 76 -3.20 8.56 -20.28
N TYR A 77 -3.94 8.91 -21.34
CA TYR A 77 -4.67 10.17 -21.43
C TYR A 77 -5.70 10.30 -20.29
N LEU A 78 -6.51 9.26 -20.05
CA LEU A 78 -7.52 9.24 -18.99
C LEU A 78 -6.88 9.46 -17.60
N ARG A 79 -5.80 8.73 -17.30
CA ARG A 79 -5.07 8.87 -16.03
C ARG A 79 -4.50 10.28 -15.84
N ARG A 80 -3.87 10.85 -16.87
CA ARG A 80 -3.26 12.19 -16.81
C ARG A 80 -4.29 13.30 -16.57
N HIS A 81 -5.52 13.15 -17.09
CA HIS A 81 -6.61 14.13 -16.93
C HIS A 81 -7.60 13.75 -15.81
N LEU A 82 -7.23 12.78 -14.97
CA LEU A 82 -8.06 12.33 -13.84
C LEU A 82 -9.48 11.90 -14.25
N HIS A 83 -9.63 11.31 -15.44
CA HIS A 83 -10.85 10.61 -15.84
C HIS A 83 -10.85 9.21 -15.21
N THR A 84 -11.35 9.12 -13.98
CA THR A 84 -11.19 7.95 -13.12
C THR A 84 -12.22 6.85 -13.36
N THR A 85 -13.44 7.21 -13.77
CA THR A 85 -14.57 6.28 -13.86
C THR A 85 -14.33 5.05 -14.75
N PRO A 86 -13.57 5.09 -15.87
CA PRO A 86 -13.26 3.87 -16.62
C PRO A 86 -12.37 2.88 -15.84
N SER A 87 -11.51 3.36 -14.93
CA SER A 87 -10.70 2.49 -14.06
C SER A 87 -11.54 1.81 -12.98
N GLU A 88 -12.65 2.41 -12.56
CA GLU A 88 -13.56 1.85 -11.54
C GLU A 88 -14.31 0.60 -12.04
N MET A 89 -14.30 0.34 -13.36
CA MET A 89 -14.87 -0.87 -13.97
C MET A 89 -13.99 -2.12 -13.82
N VAL A 90 -12.78 -1.97 -13.27
CA VAL A 90 -11.85 -3.08 -12.98
C VAL A 90 -11.79 -3.29 -11.48
N GLU A 91 -11.97 -4.53 -11.03
CA GLU A 91 -12.07 -4.87 -9.59
C GLU A 91 -11.09 -5.98 -9.21
N PHE A 92 -10.59 -5.92 -7.98
CA PHE A 92 -9.70 -6.91 -7.39
C PHE A 92 -10.21 -7.36 -6.04
N LYS A 93 -10.12 -8.65 -5.76
CA LYS A 93 -10.41 -9.24 -4.45
C LYS A 93 -9.17 -9.92 -3.91
N PHE A 94 -8.73 -9.52 -2.73
CA PHE A 94 -7.57 -10.06 -2.06
C PHE A 94 -7.97 -10.81 -0.79
N HIS A 95 -7.16 -11.79 -0.42
CA HIS A 95 -7.13 -12.33 0.94
C HIS A 95 -5.83 -11.86 1.58
N CYS A 96 -5.96 -11.17 2.70
CA CYS A 96 -4.84 -10.59 3.42
C CYS A 96 -4.82 -11.12 4.84
N LYS A 97 -3.62 -11.45 5.34
CA LYS A 97 -3.36 -11.73 6.75
C LYS A 97 -2.36 -10.73 7.26
N MET A 98 -2.73 -9.97 8.30
CA MET A 98 -1.88 -8.91 8.84
C MET A 98 -2.13 -8.66 10.32
N PRO A 99 -1.24 -7.92 11.01
CA PRO A 99 -1.48 -7.51 12.39
C PRO A 99 -2.66 -6.53 12.48
N ILE A 100 -3.40 -6.57 13.59
CA ILE A 100 -4.57 -5.68 13.82
C ILE A 100 -4.18 -4.20 13.70
N PHE A 101 -3.01 -3.77 14.16
CA PHE A 101 -2.59 -2.36 14.02
C PHE A 101 -2.40 -1.93 12.55
N VAL A 102 -2.03 -2.85 11.65
CA VAL A 102 -1.97 -2.62 10.20
C VAL A 102 -3.39 -2.57 9.63
N ALA A 103 -4.25 -3.53 10.02
CA ALA A 103 -5.65 -3.56 9.61
C ALA A 103 -6.39 -2.25 9.94
N ARG A 104 -6.12 -1.66 11.10
CA ARG A 104 -6.71 -0.37 11.52
C ARG A 104 -6.30 0.83 10.65
N GLN A 105 -5.12 0.80 10.04
CA GLN A 105 -4.70 1.83 9.06
C GLN A 105 -5.32 1.56 7.69
N TRP A 106 -5.42 0.29 7.33
CA TRP A 106 -5.93 -0.15 6.04
C TRP A 106 -7.44 0.09 5.91
N ILE A 107 -8.23 -0.19 6.96
CA ILE A 107 -9.71 -0.03 6.94
C ILE A 107 -10.17 1.43 6.77
N ARG A 108 -9.26 2.41 6.87
CA ARG A 108 -9.54 3.84 6.60
C ARG A 108 -9.83 4.11 5.12
N HIS A 109 -9.51 3.17 4.23
CA HIS A 109 -9.82 3.21 2.81
C HIS A 109 -11.27 2.73 2.57
N ARG A 110 -12.21 3.65 2.81
CA ARG A 110 -13.66 3.40 2.91
C ARG A 110 -14.35 2.98 1.61
N THR A 111 -13.69 3.11 0.46
CA THR A 111 -14.23 2.74 -0.85
C THR A 111 -14.11 1.24 -1.15
N ALA A 112 -13.45 0.48 -0.27
CA ALA A 112 -13.35 -0.97 -0.37
C ALA A 112 -14.49 -1.70 0.37
N ASN A 113 -14.74 -2.95 -0.01
CA ASN A 113 -15.57 -3.89 0.74
C ASN A 113 -14.68 -4.85 1.53
N VAL A 114 -14.98 -5.04 2.83
CA VAL A 114 -14.15 -5.82 3.74
C VAL A 114 -14.99 -6.83 4.51
N ASN A 115 -14.48 -8.06 4.63
CA ASN A 115 -15.02 -9.07 5.55
C ASN A 115 -13.87 -9.67 6.36
N GLU A 116 -13.86 -9.38 7.66
CA GLU A 116 -12.77 -9.72 8.58
C GLU A 116 -13.11 -10.94 9.45
N TYR A 117 -12.08 -11.74 9.73
CA TYR A 117 -12.11 -12.79 10.73
C TYR A 117 -12.62 -12.27 12.08
N SER A 118 -13.72 -12.85 12.56
CA SER A 118 -14.34 -12.41 13.81
C SER A 118 -13.90 -13.26 14.99
N GLY A 119 -13.13 -12.67 15.89
CA GLY A 119 -12.83 -13.28 17.19
C GLY A 119 -14.05 -13.49 18.09
N ARG A 120 -15.27 -13.09 17.67
CA ARG A 120 -16.53 -13.29 18.44
C ARG A 120 -17.00 -14.71 18.28
N TYR A 121 -16.85 -15.24 17.07
CA TYR A 121 -17.29 -16.57 16.69
C TYR A 121 -16.14 -17.59 16.75
N SER A 122 -14.92 -17.14 16.48
CA SER A 122 -13.76 -18.01 16.29
C SER A 122 -12.66 -17.76 17.33
N LYS A 123 -11.80 -18.77 17.59
CA LYS A 123 -10.65 -18.61 18.49
C LYS A 123 -9.57 -17.78 17.78
N MET A 124 -8.95 -16.81 18.46
CA MET A 124 -7.86 -16.02 17.87
C MET A 124 -6.63 -16.91 17.64
N LEU A 125 -5.83 -16.61 16.62
CA LEU A 125 -4.60 -17.36 16.31
C LEU A 125 -3.50 -16.98 17.30
N ASP A 126 -2.62 -17.94 17.62
CA ASP A 126 -1.40 -17.71 18.42
C ASP A 126 -0.28 -17.12 17.55
N GLU A 127 -0.59 -16.00 16.89
CA GLU A 127 0.30 -15.37 15.93
C GLU A 127 0.29 -13.87 16.21
N PHE A 128 1.46 -13.34 16.55
CA PHE A 128 1.67 -11.93 16.86
C PHE A 128 2.85 -11.43 16.03
N TYR A 129 2.75 -10.22 15.53
CA TYR A 129 3.85 -9.60 14.81
C TYR A 129 5.04 -9.37 15.72
N LEU A 130 6.16 -10.03 15.37
CA LEU A 130 7.47 -9.77 15.91
C LEU A 130 8.31 -9.10 14.81
N PRO A 131 8.71 -7.83 14.97
CA PRO A 131 9.48 -7.13 13.95
C PRO A 131 10.87 -7.75 13.77
N GLU A 132 11.37 -7.72 12.54
CA GLU A 132 12.77 -8.04 12.28
C GLU A 132 13.71 -7.05 13.00
N PRO A 133 14.90 -7.46 13.46
CA PRO A 133 15.81 -6.58 14.17
C PRO A 133 16.16 -5.29 13.40
N ALA A 134 16.32 -5.39 12.08
CA ALA A 134 16.63 -4.25 11.20
C ALA A 134 15.52 -3.17 11.14
N VAL A 135 14.31 -3.54 11.55
CA VAL A 135 13.11 -2.71 11.53
C VAL A 135 12.96 -1.92 12.85
N LEU A 136 13.64 -2.36 13.92
CA LEU A 136 13.70 -1.72 15.22
C LEU A 136 14.64 -0.50 15.20
N LYS A 137 14.05 0.67 15.25
CA LYS A 137 14.75 1.95 15.13
C LYS A 137 14.23 2.94 16.14
N LYS A 138 15.09 3.87 16.54
CA LYS A 138 14.71 5.03 17.35
C LYS A 138 13.71 5.90 16.59
N GLN A 139 12.93 6.68 17.35
CA GLN A 139 12.06 7.70 16.79
C GLN A 139 12.89 8.78 16.10
N SER A 140 12.49 9.20 14.89
CA SER A 140 13.12 10.35 14.23
C SER A 140 12.83 11.64 14.99
N ALA A 141 13.86 12.47 15.19
CA ALA A 141 13.75 13.77 15.84
C ALA A 141 12.98 14.78 14.97
N ASP A 142 13.12 14.70 13.65
CA ASP A 142 12.51 15.62 12.69
C ASP A 142 11.15 15.13 12.17
N ASN A 143 10.98 13.82 12.03
CA ASN A 143 9.72 13.19 11.62
C ASN A 143 9.10 12.42 12.79
N ARG A 144 8.11 13.02 13.46
CA ARG A 144 7.33 12.37 14.54
C ARG A 144 6.59 11.09 14.12
N GLN A 145 6.54 10.78 12.82
CA GLN A 145 5.97 9.55 12.27
C GLN A 145 7.02 8.58 11.72
N GLY A 146 8.31 8.98 11.69
CA GLY A 146 9.40 8.24 11.05
C GLY A 146 10.36 7.58 12.05
N ARG A 147 11.16 6.65 11.53
CA ARG A 147 12.21 5.91 12.24
C ARG A 147 13.58 6.42 11.80
N SER A 148 14.52 6.63 12.73
CA SER A 148 15.86 7.15 12.45
C SER A 148 16.94 6.08 12.61
N GLU A 149 17.68 6.11 13.72
CA GLU A 149 18.85 5.29 13.99
C GLU A 149 18.47 3.88 14.43
N ASN A 150 19.30 2.90 14.09
CA ASN A 150 19.15 1.54 14.61
C ASN A 150 19.36 1.53 16.13
N LEU A 151 18.63 0.66 16.83
CA LEU A 151 18.94 0.32 18.21
C LEU A 151 20.24 -0.51 18.27
N SER A 152 20.91 -0.51 19.43
CA SER A 152 22.03 -1.43 19.67
C SER A 152 21.56 -2.88 19.57
N GLU A 153 22.44 -3.81 19.21
CA GLU A 153 22.05 -5.24 19.15
C GLU A 153 21.55 -5.77 20.50
N GLU A 154 22.10 -5.26 21.60
CA GLU A 154 21.67 -5.60 22.96
C GLU A 154 20.24 -5.13 23.21
N ASP A 155 19.93 -3.87 22.89
CA ASP A 155 18.57 -3.32 23.02
C ASP A 155 17.58 -4.05 22.11
N GLN A 156 17.99 -4.40 20.88
CA GLN A 156 17.16 -5.18 19.96
C GLN A 156 16.80 -6.54 20.57
N ARG A 157 17.80 -7.29 21.07
CA ARG A 157 17.57 -8.58 21.74
C ARG A 157 16.69 -8.44 22.97
N PHE A 158 16.92 -7.40 23.77
CA PHE A 158 16.13 -7.11 24.96
C PHE A 158 14.66 -6.85 24.63
N VAL A 159 14.39 -5.92 23.69
CA VAL A 159 13.02 -5.58 23.25
C VAL A 159 12.31 -6.79 22.66
N LEU A 160 12.96 -7.53 21.75
CA LEU A 160 12.37 -8.72 21.13
C LEU A 160 12.08 -9.82 22.15
N GLY A 161 12.97 -10.02 23.12
CA GLY A 161 12.77 -10.96 24.22
C GLY A 161 11.55 -10.63 25.07
N LEU A 162 11.40 -9.35 25.44
CA LEU A 162 10.24 -8.88 26.20
C LEU A 162 8.93 -9.01 25.41
N LEU A 163 8.91 -8.60 24.14
CA LEU A 163 7.72 -8.73 23.29
C LEU A 163 7.28 -10.19 23.17
N LYS A 164 8.22 -11.10 22.92
CA LYS A 164 7.93 -12.54 22.81
C LYS A 164 7.37 -13.11 24.13
N ALA A 165 7.96 -12.75 25.26
CA ALA A 165 7.48 -13.18 26.57
C ALA A 165 6.06 -12.68 26.86
N GLU A 166 5.79 -11.41 26.52
CA GLU A 166 4.49 -10.78 26.71
C GLU A 166 3.41 -11.42 25.82
N TYR A 167 3.68 -11.62 24.53
CA TYR A 167 2.74 -12.28 23.61
C TYR A 167 2.39 -13.71 24.07
N ASN A 168 3.38 -14.48 24.49
CA ASN A 168 3.18 -15.81 25.07
C ASN A 168 2.33 -15.76 26.36
N SER A 169 2.51 -14.73 27.19
CA SER A 169 1.72 -14.54 28.42
C SER A 169 0.26 -14.19 28.11
N GLN A 170 0.05 -13.25 27.19
CA GLN A 170 -1.29 -12.82 26.75
C GLN A 170 -2.07 -13.98 26.15
N TYR A 171 -1.46 -14.77 25.26
CA TYR A 171 -2.16 -15.89 24.63
C TYR A 171 -2.44 -17.05 25.61
N ARG A 172 -1.55 -17.32 26.56
CA ARG A 172 -1.84 -18.26 27.66
C ARG A 172 -3.03 -17.79 28.49
N THR A 173 -3.08 -16.51 28.84
CA THR A 173 -4.18 -15.92 29.60
C THR A 173 -5.50 -16.01 28.82
N TYR A 174 -5.47 -15.67 27.53
CA TYR A 174 -6.61 -15.84 26.62
C TYR A 174 -7.13 -17.28 26.59
N LYS A 175 -6.25 -18.29 26.47
CA LYS A 175 -6.64 -19.70 26.50
C LYS A 175 -7.29 -20.09 27.82
N ARG A 176 -6.74 -19.66 28.96
CA ARG A 176 -7.33 -19.93 30.28
C ARG A 176 -8.73 -19.32 30.44
N PHE A 177 -8.96 -18.10 29.92
CA PHE A 177 -10.30 -17.52 29.93
C PHE A 177 -11.32 -18.36 29.18
N ILE A 178 -10.93 -18.96 28.05
CA ILE A 178 -11.83 -19.81 27.27
C ILE A 178 -11.99 -21.19 27.91
N ASP A 179 -10.87 -21.87 28.15
CA ASP A 179 -10.85 -23.30 28.44
C ASP A 179 -11.06 -23.60 29.94
N ASP A 180 -10.53 -22.75 30.85
CA ASP A 180 -10.66 -22.96 32.30
C ASP A 180 -11.90 -22.25 32.87
N VAL A 181 -12.18 -21.02 32.43
CA VAL A 181 -13.26 -20.17 32.98
C VAL A 181 -14.57 -20.29 32.19
N GLY A 182 -14.50 -20.64 30.90
CA GLY A 182 -15.68 -20.64 30.02
C GLY A 182 -16.17 -19.24 29.64
N LEU A 183 -15.30 -18.22 29.69
CA LEU A 183 -15.65 -16.85 29.33
C LEU A 183 -15.97 -16.75 27.83
N ALA A 184 -17.00 -15.98 27.48
CA ALA A 184 -17.39 -15.76 26.09
C ALA A 184 -16.18 -15.30 25.24
N LYS A 185 -16.03 -15.83 24.01
CA LYS A 185 -14.88 -15.55 23.13
C LYS A 185 -14.68 -14.04 22.89
N GLU A 186 -15.77 -13.29 22.86
CA GLU A 186 -15.71 -11.84 22.64
C GLU A 186 -15.12 -11.04 23.78
N LEU A 187 -15.25 -11.54 25.01
CA LEU A 187 -14.63 -10.95 26.19
C LEU A 187 -13.23 -11.54 26.41
N SER A 188 -13.04 -12.83 26.15
CA SER A 188 -11.73 -13.49 26.33
C SER A 188 -10.61 -12.81 25.54
N ARG A 189 -10.90 -12.33 24.32
CA ARG A 189 -9.88 -11.75 23.43
C ARG A 189 -9.44 -10.32 23.78
N ILE A 190 -10.11 -9.61 24.70
CA ILE A 190 -9.89 -8.16 24.89
C ILE A 190 -8.49 -7.81 25.41
N GLY A 191 -7.80 -8.77 26.05
CA GLY A 191 -6.43 -8.61 26.51
C GLY A 191 -5.36 -8.87 25.46
N LEU A 192 -5.73 -9.33 24.25
CA LEU A 192 -4.78 -9.58 23.18
C LEU A 192 -4.29 -8.25 22.58
N SER A 193 -2.98 -8.12 22.43
CA SER A 193 -2.34 -6.97 21.79
C SER A 193 -2.81 -6.76 20.35
N VAL A 194 -2.78 -5.50 19.91
CA VAL A 194 -2.98 -5.11 18.50
C VAL A 194 -1.92 -5.68 17.55
N ALA A 195 -0.87 -6.31 18.06
CA ALA A 195 0.10 -7.09 17.29
C ALA A 195 -0.43 -8.45 16.83
N ASN A 196 -1.52 -8.96 17.41
CA ASN A 196 -2.13 -10.22 16.99
C ASN A 196 -2.59 -10.16 15.53
N TYR A 197 -2.44 -11.26 14.81
CA TYR A 197 -2.81 -11.36 13.41
C TYR A 197 -4.33 -11.55 13.23
N THR A 198 -4.86 -10.87 12.23
CA THR A 198 -6.22 -11.02 11.69
C THR A 198 -6.14 -11.34 10.21
N GLN A 199 -7.26 -11.76 9.62
CA GLN A 199 -7.37 -12.07 8.20
C GLN A 199 -8.65 -11.47 7.65
N TRP A 200 -8.62 -11.02 6.39
CA TRP A 200 -9.84 -10.54 5.74
C TRP A 200 -9.85 -10.78 4.23
N TYR A 201 -11.06 -10.83 3.69
CA TYR A 201 -11.26 -10.54 2.27
C TYR A 201 -11.40 -9.03 2.09
N TRP A 202 -10.69 -8.50 1.10
CA TRP A 202 -10.67 -7.08 0.77
C TRP A 202 -10.88 -6.91 -0.74
N LYS A 203 -12.02 -6.33 -1.13
CA LYS A 203 -12.38 -6.08 -2.53
C LYS A 203 -12.39 -4.58 -2.81
N ILE A 204 -11.80 -4.16 -3.92
CA ILE A 204 -11.68 -2.75 -4.32
C ILE A 204 -11.56 -2.62 -5.85
N ASP A 205 -12.03 -1.50 -6.40
CA ASP A 205 -11.78 -1.15 -7.79
C ASP A 205 -10.36 -0.61 -8.02
N LEU A 206 -9.90 -0.60 -9.27
CA LEU A 206 -8.54 -0.18 -9.61
C LEU A 206 -8.26 1.29 -9.29
N HIS A 207 -9.22 2.21 -9.47
CA HIS A 207 -8.97 3.62 -9.17
C HIS A 207 -8.65 3.80 -7.69
N ASN A 208 -9.49 3.25 -6.83
CA ASN A 208 -9.33 3.33 -5.39
C ASN A 208 -8.13 2.49 -4.90
N LEU A 209 -7.80 1.38 -5.56
CA LEU A 209 -6.58 0.62 -5.28
C LEU A 209 -5.31 1.42 -5.57
N LEU A 210 -5.25 2.12 -6.70
CA LEU A 210 -4.10 2.98 -7.01
C LEU A 210 -3.99 4.15 -6.03
N HIS A 211 -5.12 4.68 -5.56
CA HIS A 211 -5.12 5.65 -4.46
C HIS A 211 -4.56 5.06 -3.16
N PHE A 212 -4.97 3.84 -2.79
CA PHE A 212 -4.41 3.10 -1.66
C PHE A 212 -2.89 2.95 -1.80
N LEU A 213 -2.42 2.44 -2.95
CA LEU A 213 -1.00 2.23 -3.21
C LEU A 213 -0.21 3.53 -3.14
N ARG A 214 -0.72 4.63 -3.69
CA ARG A 214 -0.06 5.95 -3.58
C ARG A 214 0.19 6.36 -2.14
N LEU A 215 -0.78 6.12 -1.25
CA LEU A 215 -0.67 6.49 0.17
C LEU A 215 0.11 5.48 1.00
N ARG A 216 0.17 4.21 0.58
CA ARG A 216 0.80 3.12 1.35
C ARG A 216 2.19 2.73 0.85
N LEU A 217 2.59 3.15 -0.35
CA LEU A 217 3.98 3.07 -0.83
C LEU A 217 4.82 4.29 -0.41
N ASP A 218 4.17 5.34 0.10
CA ASP A 218 4.85 6.55 0.57
C ASP A 218 5.75 6.25 1.79
N THR A 219 6.94 6.83 1.83
CA THR A 219 7.93 6.61 2.90
C THR A 219 7.46 7.09 4.27
N HIS A 220 6.49 8.01 4.34
CA HIS A 220 5.85 8.45 5.58
C HIS A 220 4.84 7.43 6.12
N ALA A 221 4.35 6.51 5.29
CA ALA A 221 3.52 5.41 5.77
C ALA A 221 4.35 4.46 6.64
N GLN A 222 3.73 3.93 7.69
CA GLN A 222 4.38 2.98 8.58
C GLN A 222 4.90 1.78 7.78
N TYR A 223 6.17 1.39 8.02
CA TYR A 223 6.86 0.32 7.30
C TYR A 223 5.98 -0.92 7.08
N GLU A 224 5.32 -1.38 8.14
CA GLU A 224 4.53 -2.61 8.09
C GLU A 224 3.40 -2.55 7.06
N ILE A 225 2.65 -1.45 6.92
CA ILE A 225 1.62 -1.34 5.87
C ILE A 225 2.22 -1.17 4.47
N ARG A 226 3.45 -0.62 4.37
CA ARG A 226 4.16 -0.52 3.09
C ARG A 226 4.49 -1.88 2.52
N VAL A 227 4.91 -2.84 3.36
CA VAL A 227 5.17 -4.22 2.93
C VAL A 227 3.95 -4.83 2.22
N PHE A 228 2.74 -4.61 2.75
CA PHE A 228 1.50 -5.04 2.10
C PHE A 228 1.21 -4.26 0.81
N GLY A 229 1.45 -2.94 0.81
CA GLY A 229 1.33 -2.10 -0.39
C GLY A 229 2.27 -2.55 -1.51
N GLU A 230 3.51 -2.88 -1.20
CA GLU A 230 4.53 -3.36 -2.15
C GLU A 230 4.15 -4.74 -2.72
N ALA A 231 3.63 -5.65 -1.89
CA ALA A 231 3.11 -6.94 -2.34
C ALA A 231 1.96 -6.76 -3.34
N MET A 232 0.99 -5.88 -3.03
CA MET A 232 -0.12 -5.57 -3.93
C MET A 232 0.34 -4.87 -5.21
N ALA A 233 1.30 -3.94 -5.11
CA ALA A 233 1.87 -3.24 -6.25
C ALA A 233 2.51 -4.21 -7.25
N ARG A 234 3.21 -5.26 -6.78
CA ARG A 234 3.77 -6.31 -7.66
C ARG A 234 2.67 -7.01 -8.46
N ILE A 235 1.59 -7.42 -7.79
CA ILE A 235 0.44 -8.07 -8.44
C ILE A 235 -0.18 -7.14 -9.49
N ILE A 236 -0.46 -5.88 -9.12
CA ILE A 236 -1.14 -4.93 -10.02
C ILE A 236 -0.25 -4.49 -11.18
N LYS A 237 1.07 -4.40 -10.98
CA LYS A 237 2.02 -4.09 -12.05
C LYS A 237 1.97 -5.12 -13.16
N ASP A 238 1.87 -6.40 -12.82
CA ASP A 238 1.74 -7.47 -13.81
C ASP A 238 0.31 -7.56 -14.35
N ALA A 239 -0.70 -7.43 -13.49
CA ALA A 239 -2.10 -7.56 -13.88
C ALA A 239 -2.61 -6.43 -14.80
N MET A 240 -2.11 -5.21 -14.61
CA MET A 240 -2.58 -3.99 -15.30
C MET A 240 -1.39 -3.15 -15.78
N PRO A 241 -0.52 -3.67 -16.64
CA PRO A 241 0.77 -3.05 -16.95
C PRO A 241 0.64 -1.65 -17.57
N ILE A 242 -0.41 -1.39 -18.35
CA ILE A 242 -0.61 -0.07 -18.96
C ILE A 242 -1.09 0.92 -17.90
N SER A 243 -2.12 0.56 -17.13
CA SER A 243 -2.68 1.42 -16.09
C SER A 243 -1.70 1.67 -14.94
N TYR A 244 -0.95 0.65 -14.52
CA TYR A 244 0.07 0.77 -13.48
C TYR A 244 1.25 1.61 -13.96
N GLY A 245 1.72 1.42 -15.21
CA GLY A 245 2.75 2.29 -15.78
C GLY A 245 2.32 3.76 -15.88
N ALA A 246 1.05 4.02 -16.23
CA ALA A 246 0.50 5.38 -16.19
C ALA A 246 0.41 5.95 -14.76
N PHE A 247 0.12 5.11 -13.78
CA PHE A 247 0.12 5.48 -12.37
C PHE A 247 1.52 5.81 -11.86
N GLU A 248 2.54 5.01 -12.21
CA GLU A 248 3.94 5.26 -11.88
C GLU A 248 4.37 6.65 -12.39
N ASP A 249 4.12 6.92 -13.67
CA ASP A 249 4.57 8.15 -14.34
C ASP A 249 3.86 9.41 -13.83
N TYR A 250 2.54 9.35 -13.63
CA TYR A 250 1.71 10.55 -13.43
C TYR A 250 1.29 10.79 -11.99
N GLN A 251 1.47 9.82 -11.09
CA GLN A 251 0.96 9.92 -9.72
C GLN A 251 1.95 9.42 -8.65
N LEU A 252 2.56 8.24 -8.82
CA LEU A 252 3.42 7.65 -7.78
C LEU A 252 4.79 8.33 -7.71
N TYR A 253 5.43 8.54 -8.86
CA TYR A 253 6.76 9.16 -8.95
C TYR A 253 6.70 10.60 -9.46
N ALA A 254 5.50 11.13 -9.67
CA ALA A 254 5.29 12.51 -10.06
C ALA A 254 5.64 13.47 -8.93
N LEU A 255 6.29 14.58 -9.29
CA LEU A 255 6.55 15.69 -8.38
C LEU A 255 5.54 16.81 -8.66
N SER A 256 4.73 17.16 -7.65
CA SER A 256 3.77 18.26 -7.77
C SER A 256 4.33 19.55 -7.17
N PHE A 257 4.08 20.66 -7.84
CA PHE A 257 4.34 21.99 -7.34
C PHE A 257 3.02 22.72 -7.05
N SER A 258 2.92 23.33 -5.88
CA SER A 258 1.83 24.25 -5.54
C SER A 258 1.94 25.52 -6.38
N ARG A 259 0.87 26.33 -6.41
CA ARG A 259 0.89 27.64 -7.07
C ARG A 259 2.06 28.51 -6.59
N LEU A 260 2.31 28.56 -5.27
CA LEU A 260 3.38 29.37 -4.68
C LEU A 260 4.77 28.90 -5.13
N GLU A 261 4.97 27.57 -5.18
CA GLU A 261 6.23 26.99 -5.65
C GLU A 261 6.45 27.30 -7.14
N LEU A 262 5.40 27.21 -7.97
CA LEU A 262 5.46 27.56 -9.39
C LEU A 262 5.77 29.04 -9.63
N ASP A 263 5.16 29.94 -8.86
CA ASP A 263 5.44 31.38 -8.94
C ASP A 263 6.94 31.64 -8.70
N ILE A 264 7.51 31.06 -7.65
CA ILE A 264 8.94 31.16 -7.33
C ILE A 264 9.81 30.55 -8.43
N LEU A 265 9.45 29.37 -8.94
CA LEU A 265 10.21 28.71 -10.00
C LEU A 265 10.27 29.57 -11.28
N SER A 266 9.14 30.14 -11.70
CA SER A 266 9.03 30.92 -12.93
C SER A 266 9.72 32.30 -12.88
N GLN A 267 9.84 32.89 -11.69
CA GLN A 267 10.36 34.25 -11.51
C GLN A 267 11.87 34.30 -11.28
N ASN A 268 12.53 33.14 -11.21
CA ASN A 268 13.93 33.04 -10.81
C ASN A 268 14.77 32.21 -11.78
N GLN A 269 16.08 32.46 -11.76
CA GLN A 269 17.07 31.66 -12.48
C GLN A 269 17.67 30.60 -11.55
N TRP A 270 17.99 29.44 -12.12
CA TRP A 270 18.47 28.25 -11.41
C TRP A 270 19.71 27.67 -12.11
N PRO A 271 20.65 27.04 -11.40
CA PRO A 271 20.64 26.83 -9.94
C PRO A 271 20.91 28.12 -9.16
N MET A 272 20.41 28.19 -7.93
CA MET A 272 20.48 29.38 -7.07
C MET A 272 21.28 29.09 -5.80
N ASP A 273 22.08 30.07 -5.34
CA ASP A 273 22.78 29.99 -4.07
C ASP A 273 21.81 29.93 -2.86
N MET A 274 22.25 29.25 -1.79
CA MET A 274 21.44 29.05 -0.58
C MET A 274 21.03 30.35 0.14
N PRO A 275 21.89 31.37 0.30
CA PRO A 275 21.50 32.63 0.94
C PRO A 275 20.36 33.35 0.22
N ARG A 276 20.45 33.48 -1.11
CA ARG A 276 19.42 34.11 -1.94
C ARG A 276 18.13 33.30 -1.95
N LEU A 277 18.24 31.98 -2.07
CA LEU A 277 17.10 31.08 -2.03
C LEU A 277 16.34 31.21 -0.71
N SER A 278 17.05 31.22 0.42
CA SER A 278 16.45 31.33 1.75
C SER A 278 15.61 32.61 1.87
N ALA A 279 16.14 33.75 1.41
CA ALA A 279 15.42 35.03 1.44
C ALA A 279 14.16 35.03 0.56
N ILE A 280 14.18 34.35 -0.59
CA ILE A 280 13.01 34.22 -1.47
C ILE A 280 11.97 33.30 -0.85
N LEU A 281 12.37 32.15 -0.31
CA LEU A 281 11.46 31.21 0.33
C LEU A 281 10.75 31.82 1.53
N GLU A 282 11.48 32.55 2.39
CA GLU A 282 10.90 33.23 3.56
C GLU A 282 9.82 34.26 3.19
N ARG A 283 9.98 34.94 2.05
CA ARG A 283 9.00 35.91 1.53
C ARG A 283 7.84 35.24 0.80
N GLY A 284 8.11 34.18 0.03
CA GLY A 284 7.14 33.56 -0.86
C GLY A 284 6.25 32.50 -0.21
N ILE A 285 6.73 31.83 0.85
CA ILE A 285 6.00 30.76 1.55
C ILE A 285 6.08 30.99 3.05
N VAL A 286 4.97 31.37 3.68
CA VAL A 286 4.93 31.74 5.11
C VAL A 286 5.14 30.53 6.03
N ASN A 287 4.61 29.36 5.64
CA ASN A 287 4.68 28.15 6.45
C ASN A 287 6.09 27.53 6.40
N LYS A 288 6.73 27.38 7.57
CA LYS A 288 8.09 26.82 7.68
C LYS A 288 8.20 25.39 7.15
N ARG A 289 7.18 24.56 7.33
CA ARG A 289 7.17 23.17 6.87
C ARG A 289 7.06 23.12 5.35
N GLU A 290 6.15 23.88 4.75
CA GLU A 290 6.02 23.98 3.29
C GLU A 290 7.31 24.49 2.64
N ARG A 291 8.01 25.45 3.28
CA ARG A 291 9.34 25.89 2.84
C ARG A 291 10.36 24.75 2.82
N SER A 292 10.41 23.96 3.90
CA SER A 292 11.33 22.82 4.00
C SER A 292 11.03 21.79 2.92
N GLU A 293 9.75 21.45 2.74
CA GLU A 293 9.30 20.50 1.72
C GLU A 293 9.67 21.00 0.32
N PHE A 294 9.48 22.28 0.00
CA PHE A 294 9.87 22.84 -1.29
C PHE A 294 11.40 22.85 -1.49
N LEU A 295 12.17 23.20 -0.46
CA LEU A 295 13.63 23.15 -0.52
C LEU A 295 14.14 21.74 -0.83
N ASP A 296 13.52 20.70 -0.25
CA ASP A 296 13.86 19.32 -0.54
C ASP A 296 13.55 18.95 -2.01
N LYS A 297 12.46 19.48 -2.59
CA LYS A 297 12.17 19.33 -4.03
C LYS A 297 13.25 20.01 -4.89
N LEU A 298 13.66 21.23 -4.55
CA LEU A 298 14.69 21.97 -5.29
C LEU A 298 16.05 21.27 -5.25
N LYS A 299 16.46 20.77 -4.08
CA LYS A 299 17.68 19.97 -3.93
C LYS A 299 17.62 18.70 -4.78
N ARG A 300 16.50 17.99 -4.77
CA ARG A 300 16.30 16.78 -5.58
C ARG A 300 16.43 17.05 -7.08
N LEU A 301 16.08 18.25 -7.54
CA LEU A 301 16.18 18.67 -8.94
C LEU A 301 17.50 19.36 -9.30
N ASN A 302 18.47 19.43 -8.37
CA ASN A 302 19.73 20.18 -8.54
C ASN A 302 19.50 21.66 -8.89
N PHE A 303 18.44 22.27 -8.33
CA PHE A 303 18.18 23.70 -8.46
C PHE A 303 18.90 24.54 -7.40
N VAL A 304 19.57 23.89 -6.44
CA VAL A 304 20.40 24.56 -5.43
C VAL A 304 21.87 24.38 -5.82
N ALA A 305 22.60 25.48 -5.87
CA ALA A 305 24.05 25.50 -6.11
C ALA A 305 24.85 25.16 -4.83
#